data_AF-A0A7W1WV16-F1
#
_entry.id   AF-A0A7W1WV16-F1
#
_cell.length_a   1.000
_cell.length_b   1.000
_cell.length_c   1.000
_cell.angle_alpha   90.00
_cell.angle_beta   90.00
_cell.angle_gamma   90.00
#
_symmetry.space_group_name_H-M   'P 1'
#
loop_
_entity.id
_entity.type
_entity.pdbx_description
1 polymer ?
#
loop_
_entity_poly.entity_id
_entity_poly.type
_entity_poly.pdbx_seq_one_letter_code
_entity_poly.pdbx_strand_id
1 'polypeptide(L)'
;MLKDQNIKKSSVHSELYNLIPENHILRKINEAIDFSFIHELVKESYDVYYGRPANDPEVLFRLLFLQNLYQLSDRQVITDCQVNLAYKWFLGLNPEDPLPDPFQLSRFRRNRLGVAGVERVLAHIVQQCVK
;
A
#
# COMPACT_ATOMS: atom_id res chain seq x y z
N MET A 1 3.03 16.63 2.97
CA MET A 1 3.56 16.36 1.61
C MET A 1 3.20 14.94 1.17
N LEU A 2 2.17 14.83 0.32
CA LEU A 2 1.95 13.64 -0.52
C LEU A 2 2.89 13.77 -1.72
N LYS A 3 3.75 12.77 -1.96
CA LYS A 3 4.65 12.79 -3.11
C LYS A 3 3.84 12.57 -4.39
N ASP A 4 4.17 13.33 -5.43
CA ASP A 4 3.62 13.18 -6.78
C ASP A 4 3.78 11.75 -7.29
N GLN A 5 2.69 11.17 -7.80
CA GLN A 5 2.51 9.76 -8.15
C GLN A 5 3.30 9.28 -9.40
N ASN A 6 4.36 9.99 -9.84
CA ASN A 6 5.00 9.75 -11.13
C ASN A 6 6.49 9.33 -11.08
N ILE A 7 6.95 8.72 -9.98
CA ILE A 7 8.36 8.30 -9.80
C ILE A 7 8.59 6.81 -10.18
N LYS A 8 7.58 6.07 -10.62
CA LYS A 8 7.66 4.60 -10.80
C LYS A 8 8.53 4.10 -12.00
N LYS A 9 9.46 4.89 -12.56
CA LYS A 9 10.23 4.49 -13.76
C LYS A 9 11.74 4.75 -13.76
N SER A 10 12.40 4.97 -12.61
CA SER A 10 13.84 5.28 -12.62
C SER A 10 14.75 4.36 -11.81
N SER A 11 14.25 3.24 -11.27
CA SER A 11 15.10 2.29 -10.54
C SER A 11 15.77 1.30 -11.49
N VAL A 12 17.10 1.18 -11.37
CA VAL A 12 17.92 0.16 -12.05
C VAL A 12 17.51 -1.26 -11.64
N HIS A 13 16.95 -1.43 -10.44
CA HIS A 13 16.58 -2.74 -9.91
C HIS A 13 15.16 -3.19 -10.30
N SER A 14 14.37 -2.33 -10.95
CA SER A 14 12.98 -2.63 -11.33
C SER A 14 12.83 -3.92 -12.16
N GLU A 15 13.84 -4.30 -12.93
CA GLU A 15 13.88 -5.55 -13.70
C GLU A 15 13.75 -6.81 -12.83
N LEU A 16 14.14 -6.74 -11.54
CA LEU A 16 13.97 -7.86 -10.61
C LEU A 16 12.51 -8.28 -10.50
N TYR A 17 11.55 -7.36 -10.71
CA TYR A 17 10.12 -7.69 -10.66
C TYR A 17 9.65 -8.62 -11.78
N ASN A 18 10.46 -8.80 -12.84
CA ASN A 18 10.21 -9.81 -13.87
C ASN A 18 10.34 -11.24 -13.33
N LEU A 19 10.99 -11.43 -12.17
CA LEU A 19 11.07 -12.73 -11.50
C LEU A 19 9.74 -13.16 -10.85
N ILE A 20 8.79 -12.23 -10.67
CA ILE A 20 7.48 -12.53 -10.10
C ILE A 20 6.62 -13.18 -11.19
N PRO A 21 6.15 -14.42 -11.02
CA PRO A 21 5.34 -15.11 -12.02
C PRO A 21 4.10 -14.29 -12.40
N GLU A 22 3.75 -14.29 -13.69
CA GLU A 22 2.57 -13.55 -14.19
C GLU A 22 1.27 -14.01 -13.52
N ASN A 23 1.16 -15.30 -13.20
CA ASN A 23 0.00 -15.88 -12.54
C ASN A 23 -0.03 -15.70 -11.01
N HIS A 24 0.91 -14.94 -10.44
CA HIS A 24 1.00 -14.71 -9.00
C HIS A 24 -0.24 -13.99 -8.46
N ILE A 25 -0.74 -14.40 -7.29
CA ILE A 25 -1.99 -13.89 -6.71
C ILE A 25 -2.01 -12.37 -6.54
N LEU A 26 -0.89 -11.77 -6.09
CA LEU A 26 -0.79 -10.32 -5.92
C LEU A 26 -0.86 -9.55 -7.24
N ARG A 27 -0.45 -10.15 -8.37
CA ARG A 27 -0.65 -9.54 -9.70
C ARG A 27 -2.12 -9.48 -10.05
N LYS A 28 -2.82 -10.62 -9.89
CA LYS A 28 -4.27 -10.71 -10.11
C LYS A 28 -5.04 -9.71 -9.24
N ILE A 29 -4.68 -9.59 -7.96
CA ILE A 29 -5.31 -8.62 -7.05
C ILE A 29 -5.04 -7.18 -7.50
N ASN A 30 -3.80 -6.85 -7.87
CA ASN A 30 -3.45 -5.51 -8.33
C ASN A 30 -4.13 -5.13 -9.65
N GLU A 31 -4.44 -6.11 -10.50
CA GLU A 31 -5.24 -5.89 -11.72
C GLU A 31 -6.73 -5.73 -11.43
N ALA A 32 -7.25 -6.46 -10.44
CA ALA A 32 -8.67 -6.44 -10.08
C ALA A 32 -9.10 -5.24 -9.22
N ILE A 33 -8.16 -4.64 -8.47
CA ILE A 33 -8.44 -3.56 -7.52
C ILE A 33 -7.52 -2.38 -7.80
N ASP A 34 -8.10 -1.25 -8.16
CA ASP A 34 -7.43 0.04 -8.10
C ASP A 34 -7.40 0.51 -6.65
N PHE A 35 -6.19 0.74 -6.11
CA PHE A 35 -5.96 1.21 -4.74
C PHE A 35 -5.77 2.72 -4.64
N SER A 36 -5.73 3.44 -5.76
CA SER A 36 -5.47 4.89 -5.79
C SER A 36 -6.53 5.71 -5.03
N PHE A 37 -7.77 5.18 -4.92
CA PHE A 37 -8.87 5.81 -4.17
C PHE A 37 -8.55 6.06 -2.70
N ILE A 38 -7.58 5.35 -2.13
CA ILE A 38 -7.15 5.52 -0.74
C ILE A 38 -6.66 6.94 -0.49
N HIS A 39 -5.98 7.56 -1.46
CA HIS A 39 -5.50 8.94 -1.34
C HIS A 39 -6.64 9.92 -1.06
N GLU A 40 -7.74 9.82 -1.81
CA GLU A 40 -8.91 10.68 -1.60
C GLU A 40 -9.64 10.35 -0.29
N LEU A 41 -9.71 9.07 0.09
CA LEU A 41 -10.38 8.65 1.32
C LEU A 41 -9.75 9.24 2.58
N VAL A 42 -8.41 9.31 2.63
CA VAL A 42 -7.67 9.80 3.80
C VAL A 42 -7.21 11.25 3.67
N LYS A 43 -7.51 11.93 2.57
CA LYS A 43 -7.02 13.28 2.23
C LYS A 43 -7.19 14.29 3.35
N GLU A 44 -8.36 14.33 3.98
CA GLU A 44 -8.68 15.26 5.08
C GLU A 44 -7.82 15.03 6.33
N SER A 45 -7.27 13.83 6.48
CA SER A 45 -6.41 13.46 7.62
C SER A 45 -4.92 13.76 7.39
N TYR A 46 -4.57 14.24 6.19
CA TYR A 46 -3.22 14.61 5.79
C TYR A 46 -3.15 16.12 5.57
N ASP A 47 -2.19 16.77 6.25
CA ASP A 47 -1.87 18.16 6.00
C ASP A 47 -0.92 18.26 4.80
N VAL A 48 -1.31 19.07 3.83
CA VAL A 48 -0.55 19.28 2.59
C VAL A 48 0.66 20.16 2.85
N TYR A 49 0.53 21.15 3.74
CA TYR A 49 1.46 22.26 3.93
C TYR A 49 2.41 22.04 5.13
N TYR A 50 1.99 21.31 6.16
CA TYR A 50 2.76 21.16 7.39
C TYR A 50 2.96 19.69 7.82
N GLY A 51 4.09 19.42 8.51
CA GLY A 51 4.38 18.13 9.15
C GLY A 51 5.50 17.31 8.51
N ARG A 52 5.86 16.20 9.16
CA ARG A 52 6.86 15.24 8.66
C ARG A 52 6.34 14.59 7.36
N PRO A 53 7.18 14.33 6.35
CA PRO A 53 6.78 13.58 5.17
C PRO A 53 6.11 12.27 5.61
N ALA A 54 4.82 12.16 5.33
CA ALA A 54 4.08 10.96 5.65
C ALA A 54 4.36 9.93 4.56
N ASN A 55 4.41 8.65 4.94
CA ASN A 55 4.44 7.61 3.92
C ASN A 55 3.18 7.69 3.08
N ASP A 56 3.32 7.21 1.86
CA ASP A 56 2.22 7.09 0.92
C ASP A 56 1.06 6.29 1.56
N PRO A 57 -0.15 6.87 1.66
CA PRO A 57 -1.29 6.17 2.23
C PRO A 57 -1.68 4.92 1.45
N GLU A 58 -1.45 4.87 0.14
CA GLU A 58 -1.69 3.67 -0.67
C GLU A 58 -0.72 2.54 -0.25
N VAL A 59 0.57 2.85 -0.04
CA VAL A 59 1.55 1.88 0.45
C VAL A 59 1.15 1.34 1.83
N LEU A 60 0.75 2.22 2.74
CA LEU A 60 0.30 1.80 4.07
C LEU A 60 -0.95 0.92 4.00
N PHE A 61 -1.90 1.25 3.13
CA PHE A 61 -3.10 0.44 2.95
C PHE A 61 -2.80 -0.91 2.31
N ARG A 62 -1.93 -0.97 1.30
CA ARG A 62 -1.49 -2.24 0.69
C ARG A 62 -0.76 -3.14 1.70
N LEU A 63 0.01 -2.56 2.62
CA LEU A 63 0.56 -3.31 3.75
C LEU A 63 -0.55 -3.89 4.66
N LEU A 64 -1.58 -3.11 5.00
CA LEU A 64 -2.74 -3.64 5.75
C LEU A 64 -3.45 -4.76 5.00
N PHE A 65 -3.55 -4.64 3.68
CA PHE A 65 -4.13 -5.66 2.82
C PHE A 65 -3.32 -6.97 2.90
N LEU A 66 -1.98 -6.89 2.77
CA LEU A 66 -1.09 -8.04 2.94
C LEU A 66 -1.21 -8.67 4.34
N GLN A 67 -1.30 -7.84 5.39
CA GLN A 67 -1.51 -8.33 6.76
C GLN A 67 -2.78 -9.15 6.88
N ASN A 68 -3.87 -8.69 6.27
CA ASN A 68 -5.14 -9.40 6.36
C ASN A 68 -5.12 -10.68 5.50
N LEU A 69 -4.59 -10.59 4.28
CA LEU A 69 -4.51 -11.69 3.33
C LEU A 69 -3.69 -12.88 3.87
N TYR A 70 -2.58 -12.60 4.55
CA TYR A 70 -1.65 -13.61 5.07
C TYR A 70 -1.65 -13.75 6.61
N GLN A 71 -2.60 -13.08 7.29
CA GLN A 71 -2.75 -13.09 8.76
C GLN A 71 -1.45 -12.72 9.51
N LEU A 72 -0.77 -11.66 9.07
CA LEU A 72 0.53 -11.20 9.61
C LEU A 72 0.38 -10.07 10.62
N SER A 73 1.24 -10.07 11.64
CA SER A 73 1.39 -8.92 12.55
C SER A 73 2.06 -7.71 11.87
N ASP A 74 1.98 -6.53 12.50
CA ASP A 74 2.59 -5.29 11.97
C ASP A 74 4.10 -5.43 11.73
N ARG A 75 4.79 -6.15 12.62
CA ARG A 75 6.23 -6.40 12.48
C ARG A 75 6.51 -7.43 11.40
N GLN A 76 5.75 -8.52 11.38
CA GLN A 76 5.95 -9.60 10.42
C GLN A 76 5.73 -9.13 8.98
N VAL A 77 4.68 -8.35 8.69
CA VAL A 77 4.47 -7.87 7.31
C VAL A 77 5.64 -7.02 6.81
N ILE A 78 6.23 -6.19 7.69
CA ILE A 78 7.39 -5.38 7.32
C ILE A 78 8.62 -6.28 7.10
N THR A 79 8.88 -7.24 7.99
CA THR A 79 9.99 -8.21 7.82
C THR A 79 9.83 -9.02 6.54
N ASP A 80 8.63 -9.51 6.25
CA ASP A 80 8.37 -10.29 5.04
C ASP A 80 8.56 -9.44 3.79
N CYS A 81 8.17 -8.15 3.83
CA CYS A 81 8.44 -7.22 2.73
C CYS A 81 9.94 -6.95 2.52
N GLN A 82 10.81 -7.20 3.49
CA GLN A 82 12.27 -7.05 3.30
C GLN A 82 12.86 -8.14 2.42
N VAL A 83 12.28 -9.34 2.46
CA VAL A 83 12.81 -10.53 1.77
C VAL A 83 11.94 -10.97 0.59
N ASN A 84 10.67 -10.58 0.56
CA ASN A 84 9.73 -10.97 -0.47
C ASN A 84 9.56 -9.86 -1.52
N LEU A 85 10.14 -10.11 -2.69
CA LEU A 85 10.09 -9.17 -3.81
C LEU A 85 8.67 -8.95 -4.33
N ALA A 86 7.80 -9.97 -4.31
CA ALA A 86 6.41 -9.84 -4.73
C ALA A 86 5.63 -8.89 -3.81
N TYR A 87 5.98 -8.85 -2.52
CA TYR A 87 5.35 -7.92 -1.58
C TYR A 87 5.78 -6.49 -1.90
N LYS A 88 7.09 -6.22 -2.08
CA LYS A 88 7.56 -4.88 -2.49
C LYS A 88 6.93 -4.40 -3.80
N TRP A 89 6.84 -5.29 -4.79
CA TRP A 89 6.17 -5.00 -6.05
C TRP A 89 4.71 -4.60 -5.82
N PHE A 90 3.99 -5.38 -5.01
CA PHE A 90 2.59 -5.12 -4.70
C PHE A 90 2.40 -3.79 -3.96
N LEU A 91 3.35 -3.37 -3.12
CA LEU A 91 3.35 -2.05 -2.49
C LEU A 91 3.59 -0.91 -3.47
N GLY A 92 4.08 -1.19 -4.69
CA GLY A 92 4.47 -0.16 -5.66
C GLY A 92 5.74 0.58 -5.28
N LEU A 93 6.59 -0.02 -4.44
CA LEU A 93 7.92 0.49 -4.11
C LEU A 93 8.93 -0.04 -5.12
N ASN A 94 10.10 0.58 -5.22
CA ASN A 94 11.26 -0.02 -5.88
C ASN A 94 11.91 -1.07 -4.97
N PRO A 95 12.69 -2.03 -5.50
CA PRO A 95 13.34 -3.07 -4.69
C PRO A 95 14.23 -2.52 -3.58
N GLU A 96 14.91 -1.39 -3.81
CA GLU A 96 15.80 -0.71 -2.88
C GLU A 96 15.10 0.27 -1.95
N ASP A 97 13.83 0.62 -2.21
CA ASP A 97 13.14 1.64 -1.42
C ASP A 97 12.96 1.18 0.04
N PRO A 98 13.10 2.10 1.01
CA PRO A 98 12.89 1.78 2.41
C PRO A 98 11.42 1.44 2.68
N LEU A 99 11.20 0.54 3.63
CA LEU A 99 9.86 0.19 4.09
C LEU A 99 9.39 1.12 5.21
N PRO A 100 8.07 1.33 5.34
CA PRO A 100 7.46 1.96 6.50
C PRO A 100 7.87 1.32 7.82
N ASP A 101 7.93 2.13 8.87
CA ASP A 101 8.05 1.64 10.23
C ASP A 101 6.73 0.96 10.66
N PRO A 102 6.76 -0.20 11.34
CA PRO A 102 5.56 -0.90 11.81
C PRO A 102 4.56 -0.04 12.59
N PHE A 103 5.02 0.94 13.39
CA PHE A 103 4.15 1.85 14.15
C PHE A 103 3.29 2.74 13.24
N GLN A 104 3.73 2.99 12.01
CA GLN A 104 2.97 3.77 11.04
C GLN A 104 1.71 3.03 10.58
N LEU A 105 1.71 1.70 10.54
CA LEU A 105 0.52 0.87 10.25
C LEU A 105 -0.55 1.02 11.33
N SER A 106 -0.14 0.89 12.59
CA SER A 106 -1.02 1.10 13.74
C SER A 106 -1.61 2.50 13.76
N ARG A 107 -0.78 3.53 13.51
CA ARG A 107 -1.23 4.92 13.42
C ARG A 107 -2.18 5.15 12.26
N PHE A 108 -1.92 4.54 11.10
CA PHE A 108 -2.78 4.66 9.93
C PHE A 108 -4.17 4.06 10.19
N ARG A 109 -4.26 2.84 10.73
CA ARG A 109 -5.55 2.23 11.10
C ARG A 109 -6.33 3.07 12.10
N ARG A 110 -5.69 3.52 13.18
CA ARG A 110 -6.37 4.22 14.28
C ARG A 110 -6.73 5.66 13.95
N ASN A 111 -5.82 6.40 13.32
CA ASN A 111 -5.91 7.86 13.24
C ASN A 111 -6.20 8.39 11.83
N ARG A 112 -6.20 7.52 10.81
CA ARG A 112 -6.39 7.91 9.40
C ARG A 112 -7.57 7.19 8.77
N LEU A 113 -7.59 5.86 8.90
CA LEU A 113 -8.69 5.05 8.39
C LEU A 113 -9.91 5.16 9.32
N GLY A 114 -9.76 4.76 10.58
CA GLY A 114 -10.87 4.70 11.53
C GLY A 114 -11.98 3.72 11.11
N VAL A 115 -13.02 3.58 11.94
CA VAL A 115 -14.14 2.65 11.67
C VAL A 115 -14.90 3.06 10.41
N ALA A 116 -15.26 4.34 10.29
CA ALA A 116 -15.96 4.86 9.12
C ALA A 116 -15.12 4.78 7.81
N GLY A 117 -13.78 4.77 7.90
CA GLY A 117 -12.94 4.56 6.73
C GLY A 117 -12.99 3.14 6.22
N VAL A 118 -13.09 2.14 7.11
CA VAL A 118 -13.20 0.72 6.71
C VAL A 118 -14.47 0.48 5.90
N GLU A 119 -15.61 1.02 6.34
CA GLU A 119 -16.87 0.90 5.60
C GLU A 119 -16.78 1.56 4.21
N ARG A 120 -16.17 2.75 4.12
CA ARG A 120 -15.96 3.44 2.85
C ARG A 120 -15.02 2.67 1.92
N VAL A 121 -13.95 2.07 2.45
CA VAL A 121 -13.06 1.19 1.69
C VAL A 121 -13.82 0.00 1.13
N LEU A 122 -14.60 -0.69 1.98
CA LEU A 122 -15.35 -1.86 1.57
C LEU A 122 -16.36 -1.50 0.47
N ALA A 123 -17.08 -0.39 0.64
CA ALA A 123 -18.02 0.10 -0.37
C ALA A 123 -17.33 0.37 -1.72
N HIS A 124 -16.14 0.99 -1.72
CA HIS A 124 -15.37 1.23 -2.95
C HIS A 124 -14.91 -0.08 -3.60
N ILE A 125 -14.42 -1.05 -2.83
CA ILE A 125 -14.01 -2.34 -3.37
C ILE A 125 -15.20 -3.08 -3.98
N VAL A 126 -16.35 -3.10 -3.29
CA VAL A 126 -17.58 -3.72 -3.82
C VAL A 126 -18.03 -3.04 -5.11
N GLN A 127 -17.96 -1.71 -5.20
CA GLN A 127 -18.28 -0.98 -6.44
C GLN A 127 -17.34 -1.34 -7.59
N GLN A 128 -16.07 -1.63 -7.32
CA GLN A 128 -15.14 -2.10 -8.34
C GLN A 128 -15.48 -3.52 -8.82
N CYS A 129 -16.03 -4.38 -7.96
CA CYS A 129 -16.41 -5.74 -8.34
C CYS A 129 -17.68 -5.85 -9.21
N VAL A 130 -18.53 -4.81 -9.23
CA VAL A 130 -19.80 -4.81 -9.99
C VAL A 130 -19.62 -4.23 -11.40
N LYS A 131 -18.49 -3.57 -11.66
CA LYS A 131 -18.12 -3.06 -12.99
C LYS A 131 -17.57 -4.18 -13.86
#